data_AF-A0A5A7R7S8-F1
#
_entry.id   AF-A0A5A7R7S8-F1
#
_cell.length_a   1.000
_cell.length_b   1.000
_cell.length_c   1.000
_cell.angle_alpha   90.00
_cell.angle_beta   90.00
_cell.angle_gamma   90.00
#
_symmetry.space_group_name_H-M   'P 1'
#
loop_
_entity.id
_entity.type
_entity.pdbx_description
1 polymer ?
#
loop_
_entity_poly.entity_id
_entity_poly.type
_entity_poly.pdbx_seq_one_letter_code
_entity_poly.pdbx_strand_id
1 'polypeptide(L)'
;MWRQTSEYIVEDLCHCGKNASEENCGWRYAACPRFRKSGGCTYYLWIDPPMCTRARQILPGLLKKNEKLEDELKRKRFSERCMWLVLVLSWMVVYLLLKND
;
A
#
# COMPACT_ATOMS: atom_id res chain seq x y z
N MET A 1 -1.36 -0.16 -6.88
CA MET A 1 -0.43 0.51 -7.82
C MET A 1 -0.65 2.00 -7.67
N TRP A 2 0.23 2.69 -6.92
CA TRP A 2 0.18 4.15 -6.80
C TRP A 2 0.52 4.73 -8.17
N ARG A 3 -0.46 5.37 -8.81
CA ARG A 3 -0.32 5.92 -10.16
C ARG A 3 0.11 7.38 -9.97
N GLN A 4 1.39 7.67 -10.21
CA GLN A 4 1.91 9.04 -10.08
C GLN A 4 1.35 9.89 -11.23
N THR A 5 0.25 10.59 -10.96
CA THR A 5 -0.48 11.42 -11.94
C THR A 5 0.21 12.74 -12.23
N SER A 6 1.23 13.12 -11.45
CA SER A 6 1.88 14.43 -11.53
C SER A 6 2.67 14.71 -12.82
N GLU A 7 3.00 13.67 -13.59
CA GLU A 7 3.89 13.79 -14.76
C GLU A 7 3.15 13.75 -16.11
N TYR A 8 1.89 13.36 -16.09
CA TYR A 8 1.03 13.37 -17.27
C TYR A 8 -0.15 14.26 -16.95
N ILE A 9 -0.45 15.24 -17.80
CA ILE A 9 -1.73 15.96 -17.73
C ILE A 9 -2.80 14.88 -17.90
N VAL A 10 -3.42 14.46 -16.80
CA VAL A 10 -4.53 13.53 -16.87
C VAL A 10 -5.71 14.37 -17.33
N GLU A 11 -6.21 14.09 -18.54
CA GLU A 11 -7.53 14.57 -18.94
C GLU A 11 -8.57 13.90 -18.02
N ASP A 12 -8.79 14.51 -16.85
CA ASP A 12 -9.64 13.98 -15.80
C ASP A 12 -11.12 14.23 -16.15
N LEU A 13 -11.71 13.32 -16.92
CA LEU A 13 -13.17 13.30 -17.09
C LEU A 13 -13.81 12.66 -15.86
N CYS A 14 -14.73 13.38 -15.23
CA CYS A 14 -15.60 12.81 -14.21
C CYS A 14 -16.60 11.83 -14.83
N HIS A 15 -17.29 11.04 -14.00
CA HIS A 15 -18.32 10.10 -14.46
C HIS A 15 -19.49 10.74 -15.24
N CYS A 16 -19.64 12.06 -15.17
CA CYS A 16 -20.61 12.79 -15.99
C CYS A 16 -20.10 13.13 -17.41
N GLY A 17 -18.88 12.68 -17.79
CA GLY A 17 -18.24 13.03 -19.05
C GLY A 17 -17.76 14.48 -19.14
N LYS A 18 -17.61 15.17 -17.99
CA LYS A 18 -17.17 16.56 -17.91
C LYS A 18 -15.78 16.63 -17.30
N ASN A 19 -14.99 17.62 -17.71
CA ASN A 19 -13.69 17.87 -17.10
C ASN A 19 -13.87 18.15 -15.59
N ALA A 20 -13.07 17.45 -14.79
CA ALA A 20 -12.93 17.76 -13.39
C ALA A 20 -12.27 19.15 -13.25
N SER A 21 -12.78 19.95 -12.32
CA SER A 21 -12.25 21.27 -12.06
C SER A 21 -11.15 21.19 -11.01
N GLU A 22 -10.06 21.90 -11.28
CA GLU A 22 -9.00 22.18 -10.32
C GLU A 22 -9.34 23.45 -9.54
N GLU A 23 -10.34 23.38 -8.65
CA GLU A 23 -10.65 24.49 -7.74
C GLU A 23 -9.63 24.53 -6.59
N ASN A 24 -8.44 25.11 -6.82
CA ASN A 24 -7.63 25.88 -5.86
C ASN A 24 -6.18 26.09 -6.35
N CYS A 25 -5.60 27.26 -6.04
CA CYS A 25 -4.18 27.57 -6.21
C CYS A 25 -3.30 26.64 -5.36
N GLY A 26 -2.97 25.45 -5.87
CA GLY A 26 -2.11 24.51 -5.14
C GLY A 26 -2.11 23.05 -5.60
N TRP A 27 -2.87 22.68 -6.64
CA TRP A 27 -2.83 21.35 -7.29
C TRP A 27 -2.81 20.17 -6.30
N ARG A 28 -3.90 19.91 -5.60
CA ARG A 28 -3.97 18.72 -4.74
C ARG A 28 -5.13 17.78 -5.02
N TYR A 29 -6.16 18.25 -5.71
CA TYR A 29 -7.24 17.37 -6.12
C TYR A 29 -7.98 17.93 -7.34
N ALA A 30 -8.56 17.02 -8.12
CA ALA A 30 -9.53 17.30 -9.16
C ALA A 30 -10.89 16.72 -8.73
N ALA A 31 -11.97 17.46 -8.95
CA ALA A 31 -13.32 17.02 -8.61
C ALA A 31 -14.34 17.38 -9.68
N CYS A 32 -15.48 16.68 -9.71
CA CYS A 32 -16.58 17.06 -10.59
C CYS A 32 -17.01 18.53 -10.35
N PRO A 33 -17.24 19.36 -11.38
CA PRO A 33 -17.73 20.74 -11.18
C PRO A 33 -19.09 20.81 -10.47
N ARG A 34 -19.87 19.73 -10.52
CA ARG A 34 -21.14 19.55 -9.79
C ARG A 34 -21.00 18.54 -8.65
N PHE A 35 -19.83 18.43 -8.03
CA PHE A 35 -19.57 17.47 -6.96
C PHE A 35 -20.65 17.55 -5.87
N ARG A 36 -21.33 16.43 -5.63
CA ARG A 36 -22.45 16.30 -4.67
C ARG A 36 -23.63 17.27 -4.88
N LYS A 37 -23.76 17.87 -6.06
CA LYS A 37 -24.91 18.69 -6.47
C LYS A 37 -25.87 17.89 -7.34
N SER A 38 -27.13 18.34 -7.45
CA SER A 38 -28.11 17.73 -8.34
C SER A 38 -27.61 17.69 -9.79
N GLY A 39 -27.69 16.52 -10.43
CA GLY A 39 -27.17 16.30 -11.78
C GLY A 39 -25.63 16.33 -11.90
N GLY A 40 -24.91 16.08 -10.80
CA GLY A 40 -23.47 15.85 -10.76
C GLY A 40 -23.10 14.48 -10.20
N CYS A 41 -21.81 14.14 -10.19
CA CYS A 41 -21.30 12.88 -9.64
C CYS A 41 -20.37 13.11 -8.44
N THR A 42 -19.95 12.02 -7.82
CA THR A 42 -19.04 12.00 -6.67
C THR A 42 -17.58 11.81 -7.06
N TYR A 43 -17.22 12.10 -8.32
CA TYR A 43 -15.84 12.00 -8.78
C TYR A 43 -14.93 12.95 -8.01
N TYR A 44 -13.86 12.39 -7.43
CA TYR A 44 -12.76 13.11 -6.80
C TYR A 44 -11.46 12.31 -7.01
N LEU A 45 -10.36 13.00 -7.26
CA LEU A 45 -9.03 12.41 -7.40
C LEU A 45 -8.02 13.29 -6.67
N TRP A 46 -7.15 12.68 -5.86
CA TRP A 46 -5.99 13.37 -5.30
C TRP A 46 -4.88 13.43 -6.35
N ILE A 47 -4.32 14.61 -6.54
CA ILE A 47 -3.17 14.85 -7.42
C ILE A 47 -1.97 15.09 -6.53
N ASP A 48 -1.00 14.18 -6.61
CA ASP A 48 0.28 14.40 -5.96
C ASP A 48 1.06 15.46 -6.73
N PRO A 49 1.72 16.42 -6.05
CA PRO A 49 2.64 17.33 -6.73
C PRO A 49 3.82 16.54 -7.33
N PRO A 50 4.48 17.08 -8.36
CA PRO A 50 5.67 16.44 -8.92
C PRO A 50 6.71 16.21 -7.82
N MET A 51 7.11 14.94 -7.65
CA MET A 51 8.17 14.58 -6.72
C MET A 51 9.48 15.24 -7.13
N CYS A 52 10.28 15.69 -6.16
CA CYS A 52 11.61 16.21 -6.48
C CYS A 52 12.51 15.11 -7.07
N THR A 53 13.45 15.49 -7.94
CA THR A 53 14.33 14.56 -8.67
C THR A 53 15.04 13.57 -7.75
N ARG A 54 15.52 14.06 -6.59
CA ARG A 54 16.17 13.23 -5.57
C ARG A 54 15.23 12.17 -5.00
N ALA A 55 14.00 12.55 -4.66
CA ALA A 55 13.02 11.60 -4.12
C ALA A 55 12.70 10.50 -5.15
N ARG A 56 12.55 10.89 -6.42
CA ARG A 56 12.29 9.93 -7.51
C ARG A 56 13.41 8.90 -7.70
N GLN A 57 14.66 9.29 -7.45
CA GLN A 57 15.81 8.38 -7.52
C GLN A 57 15.92 7.46 -6.30
N ILE A 58 15.63 7.97 -5.10
CA ILE A 58 15.85 7.23 -3.84
C ILE A 58 14.67 6.31 -3.49
N LEU A 59 13.44 6.78 -3.69
CA LEU A 59 12.22 6.11 -3.23
C LEU A 59 12.05 4.68 -3.79
N PRO A 60 12.32 4.39 -5.07
CA PRO A 60 12.24 3.02 -5.59
C PRO A 60 13.19 2.06 -4.88
N GLY A 61 14.41 2.53 -4.58
CA GLY A 61 15.40 1.75 -3.84
C GLY A 61 14.96 1.46 -2.41
N LEU A 62 14.33 2.42 -1.73
CA LEU A 62 13.78 2.22 -0.39
C LEU A 62 12.61 1.24 -0.39
N LEU A 63 11.68 1.36 -1.36
CA LEU A 63 10.56 0.43 -1.50
C LEU A 63 11.03 -1.01 -1.68
N LYS A 64 12.01 -1.23 -2.57
CA LYS A 64 12.60 -2.57 -2.78
C LYS A 64 13.29 -3.12 -1.53
N LYS A 65 13.97 -2.26 -0.76
CA LYS A 65 14.58 -2.66 0.51
C LYS A 65 13.53 -3.05 1.54
N ASN A 66 12.45 -2.27 1.66
CA ASN A 66 11.35 -2.59 2.57
C ASN A 66 10.68 -3.92 2.21
N GLU A 67 10.36 -4.15 0.93
CA GLU A 67 9.80 -5.41 0.47
C GLU A 67 10.69 -6.60 0.83
N LYS A 68 12.01 -6.48 0.61
CA LYS A 68 12.97 -7.51 0.99
C LYS A 68 12.98 -7.78 2.50
N LEU A 69 12.94 -6.72 3.32
CA LEU A 69 12.90 -6.84 4.78
C LEU A 69 11.61 -7.50 5.26
N GLU A 70 10.46 -7.15 4.67
CA GLU A 70 9.18 -7.78 4.99
C GLU A 70 9.19 -9.28 4.68
N ASP A 71 9.78 -9.67 3.55
CA ASP A 71 9.89 -11.09 3.18
C ASP A 71 10.87 -11.86 4.07
N GLU A 72 11.97 -11.25 4.48
CA GLU A 72 12.87 -11.83 5.48
C GLU A 72 12.17 -12.02 6.84
N LEU A 73 11.39 -11.03 7.29
CA LEU A 73 10.59 -11.14 8.50
C LEU A 73 9.53 -12.25 8.41
N LYS A 74 8.84 -12.39 7.28
CA LYS A 74 7.89 -13.49 7.07
C LYS A 74 8.57 -14.86 7.18
N ARG A 75 9.74 -15.02 6.54
CA ARG A 75 10.54 -16.26 6.63
C ARG A 75 10.99 -16.56 8.06
N LYS A 76 11.48 -15.55 8.78
CA LYS A 76 11.91 -15.69 10.18
C LYS A 76 10.75 -16.12 11.08
N ARG A 77 9.60 -15.44 10.99
CA ARG A 77 8.39 -15.81 11.75
C ARG A 77 7.90 -17.22 11.45
N PHE A 78 8.00 -17.67 10.20
CA PHE A 78 7.66 -19.05 9.84
C PHE A 78 8.60 -20.05 10.53
N SER A 79 9.91 -19.82 10.45
CA SER A 79 10.91 -20.66 11.11
C SER A 79 10.72 -20.69 12.63
N GLU A 80 10.50 -19.54 13.26
CA GLU A 80 10.22 -19.44 14.71
C GLU A 80 9.01 -20.26 15.13
N ARG A 81 7.91 -20.20 14.36
CA ARG A 81 6.73 -21.03 14.62
C ARG A 81 7.03 -22.51 14.49
N CYS A 82 7.73 -22.93 13.43
CA CYS A 82 8.12 -24.33 13.25
C CYS A 82 9.03 -24.82 14.39
N MET A 83 10.03 -24.02 14.79
CA MET A 83 10.91 -24.34 15.91
C MET A 83 10.13 -24.49 17.22
N TRP A 84 9.19 -23.56 17.49
CA TRP A 84 8.36 -23.63 18.69
C TRP A 84 7.45 -24.87 18.70
N LEU A 85 6.83 -25.20 17.56
CA LEU A 85 6.03 -26.42 17.41
C LEU A 85 6.87 -27.69 17.63
N VAL A 86 8.06 -27.77 17.03
CA VAL A 86 8.97 -28.91 17.22
C VAL A 86 9.37 -29.06 18.69
N LEU A 87 9.66 -27.95 19.37
CA LEU A 87 10.01 -27.97 20.79
C LEU A 87 8.82 -28.43 21.63
N VAL A 88 7.61 -27.89 21.42
CA VAL A 88 6.42 -28.35 22.13
C VAL A 88 6.17 -29.84 21.89
N LEU A 89 6.25 -30.30 20.65
CA LEU A 89 6.06 -31.71 20.31
C LEU A 89 7.13 -32.62 20.95
N SER A 90 8.40 -32.20 20.98
CA SER A 90 9.44 -32.99 21.62
C SER A 90 9.19 -33.16 23.12
N TRP A 91 8.79 -32.08 23.80
CA TRP A 91 8.46 -32.14 25.23
C TRP A 91 7.21 -32.97 25.50
N MET A 92 6.20 -32.93 24.63
CA MET A 92 5.03 -33.81 24.72
C MET A 92 5.40 -35.30 24.59
N VAL A 93 6.30 -35.64 23.66
CA VAL A 93 6.79 -37.02 23.50
C VAL A 93 7.55 -37.47 24.76
N VAL A 94 8.46 -36.64 25.29
CA VAL A 94 9.19 -36.94 26.53
C VAL A 94 8.21 -37.17 27.70
N TYR A 95 7.21 -36.30 27.86
CA TYR A 95 6.17 -36.47 28.89
C TYR A 95 5.40 -37.79 28.74
N LEU A 96 5.04 -38.16 27.51
CA LEU A 96 4.33 -39.42 27.25
C LEU A 96 5.21 -40.64 27.54
N LEU A 97 6.50 -40.59 27.22
CA LEU A 97 7.45 -41.67 27.55
C LEU A 97 7.57 -41.83 29.07
N LEU A 98 7.80 -40.73 29.80
CA LEU A 98 7.91 -40.73 31.26
C LEU A 98 6.63 -41.17 31.99
N LYS A 99 5.47 -41.09 31.33
CA LYS A 99 4.18 -41.54 31.87
C LYS A 99 3.91 -43.02 31.62
N ASN A 100 4.50 -43.59 30.56
CA ASN A 100 4.32 -44.98 30.17
C ASN A 100 5.35 -45.92 30.81
N ASP A 101 6.38 -45.38 31.46
CA ASP A 101 7.30 -46.07 32.39
C ASP A 101 6.74 -46.04 33.82
#